data_AF-A0AAU9SYH9-F1
#
_entry.id   AF-A0AAU9SYH9-F1
#
_cell.length_a   1.000
_cell.length_b   1.000
_cell.length_c   1.000
_cell.angle_alpha   90.00
_cell.angle_beta   90.00
_cell.angle_gamma   90.00
#
_symmetry.space_group_name_H-M   'P 1'
#
loop_
_entity.id
_entity.type
_entity.pdbx_description
1 polymer ?
#
loop_
_entity_poly.entity_id
_entity_poly.type
_entity_poly.pdbx_seq_one_letter_code
_entity_poly.pdbx_strand_id
1 'polypeptide(L)'
;MAFCNCFIQAPPLCRFLLPVFSRRAANLSAGYSRLKTTVMFSSAVNRTGPLTTPVRAQVKRLSRKDDEAASASDLQFETPLKIVEYPDPILRAKNKRIGVFDENLKNLVDAMFDVMYKTDGIGLSAPQVGLNVQLMVFNPAGEPGEGEEIVLVNPKINKYSDKLVPFNEGCLSFPGIYADVVRPQSVKIDARDITGAKFSISLSRLPARIFQHEYDHLEGVLFFDRMTDQVLDSIRQELEALEKKYEEKTGLPSPERVQARQPKKAGVGFGKR
;
A
#
# COMPACT_ATOMS: atom_id res chain seq x y z
N MET A 1 -52.51 -28.59 -23.56
CA MET A 1 -53.15 -27.29 -23.25
C MET A 1 -52.27 -26.62 -22.21
N ALA A 2 -51.68 -25.44 -22.36
CA ALA A 2 -51.70 -24.42 -23.38
C ALA A 2 -50.35 -23.68 -23.35
N PHE A 3 -50.00 -23.09 -24.48
CA PHE A 3 -48.85 -22.23 -24.72
C PHE A 3 -48.88 -20.95 -23.87
N CYS A 4 -47.71 -20.38 -23.55
CA CYS A 4 -47.51 -18.95 -23.82
C CYS A 4 -46.01 -18.57 -23.87
N ASN A 5 -45.58 -18.16 -25.07
CA ASN A 5 -44.36 -17.41 -25.35
C ASN A 5 -44.48 -15.99 -24.77
N CYS A 6 -43.37 -15.41 -24.33
CA CYS A 6 -43.13 -13.99 -24.59
C CYS A 6 -41.63 -13.68 -24.69
N PHE A 7 -41.18 -13.59 -25.95
CA PHE A 7 -40.06 -12.75 -26.39
C PHE A 7 -40.35 -11.28 -26.04
N ILE A 8 -39.33 -10.46 -25.73
CA ILE A 8 -39.10 -9.13 -26.34
C ILE A 8 -37.73 -8.57 -25.91
N GLN A 9 -36.84 -8.51 -26.91
CA GLN A 9 -35.88 -7.47 -27.32
C GLN A 9 -34.99 -6.75 -26.28
N ALA A 10 -33.69 -6.97 -26.47
CA ALA A 10 -32.60 -6.06 -26.11
C ALA A 10 -32.35 -5.01 -27.22
N PRO A 11 -31.92 -3.78 -26.88
CA PRO A 11 -31.33 -2.84 -27.83
C PRO A 11 -29.79 -2.77 -27.73
N PRO A 12 -29.11 -2.22 -28.75
CA PRO A 12 -27.72 -2.54 -29.06
C PRO A 12 -26.68 -1.51 -28.56
N LEU A 13 -25.45 -2.02 -28.40
CA LEU A 13 -24.14 -1.42 -28.69
C LEU A 13 -24.05 0.12 -28.77
N CYS A 14 -23.36 0.73 -27.80
CA CYS A 14 -22.76 2.05 -27.97
C CYS A 14 -21.24 1.98 -27.75
N ARG A 15 -20.51 2.05 -28.86
CA ARG A 15 -19.05 2.25 -28.94
C ARG A 15 -18.72 3.62 -28.36
N PHE A 16 -17.95 3.69 -27.28
CA PHE A 16 -17.28 4.93 -26.90
C PHE A 16 -15.89 5.00 -27.54
N LEU A 17 -15.73 6.01 -28.38
CA LEU A 17 -14.51 6.42 -29.05
C LEU A 17 -13.53 7.05 -28.06
N LEU A 18 -12.26 6.63 -28.14
CA LEU A 18 -11.10 7.28 -27.54
C LEU A 18 -10.83 8.64 -28.21
N PRO A 19 -10.44 9.70 -27.48
CA PRO A 19 -9.77 10.83 -28.08
C PRO A 19 -8.24 10.63 -28.05
N VAL A 20 -7.68 10.61 -29.25
CA VAL A 20 -6.26 10.74 -29.57
C VAL A 20 -5.80 12.16 -29.19
N PHE A 21 -4.85 12.30 -28.26
CA PHE A 21 -4.16 13.58 -28.05
C PHE A 21 -2.99 13.72 -29.04
N SER A 22 -3.20 14.61 -30.01
CA SER A 22 -2.21 15.05 -31.00
C SER A 22 -1.15 15.94 -30.36
N ARG A 23 0.13 15.65 -30.66
CA ARG A 23 1.28 16.50 -30.37
C ARG A 23 1.28 17.69 -31.33
N ARG A 24 1.44 18.91 -30.82
CA ARG A 24 2.03 20.02 -31.59
C ARG A 24 3.02 20.81 -30.74
N ALA A 25 4.27 20.74 -31.18
CA ALA A 25 5.29 21.72 -30.89
C ALA A 25 5.08 22.96 -31.78
N ALA A 26 5.39 24.13 -31.26
CA ALA A 26 5.69 25.30 -32.07
C ALA A 26 6.82 26.09 -31.39
N ASN A 27 7.96 26.11 -32.06
CA ASN A 27 9.05 27.05 -31.85
C ASN A 27 8.58 28.46 -32.21
N LEU A 28 9.09 29.47 -31.51
CA LEU A 28 9.42 30.76 -32.13
C LEU A 28 10.61 31.38 -31.41
N SER A 29 11.61 31.66 -32.24
CA SER A 29 12.91 32.24 -31.97
C SER A 29 12.92 33.76 -32.13
N ALA A 30 14.08 34.32 -31.79
CA ALA A 30 14.62 35.65 -32.14
C ALA A 30 14.27 36.77 -31.14
N GLY A 31 15.21 37.57 -30.66
CA GLY A 31 16.65 37.64 -30.92
C GLY A 31 17.25 38.93 -30.33
N TYR A 32 18.60 39.01 -30.36
CA TYR A 32 19.44 40.22 -30.26
C TYR A 32 19.42 41.02 -28.94
N SER A 33 20.50 41.61 -28.41
CA SER A 33 21.93 41.65 -28.77
C SER A 33 22.75 42.20 -27.60
N ARG A 34 23.92 41.58 -27.40
CA ARG A 34 25.24 42.11 -27.04
C ARG A 34 25.38 43.63 -26.75
N LEU A 35 26.03 43.97 -25.63
CA LEU A 35 27.09 45.00 -25.60
C LEU A 35 28.05 44.75 -24.42
N LYS A 36 29.34 44.77 -24.75
CA LYS A 36 30.49 44.72 -23.84
C LYS A 36 30.86 46.15 -23.46
N THR A 37 31.24 46.39 -22.22
CA THR A 37 32.21 47.45 -21.90
C THR A 37 33.12 47.00 -20.76
N THR A 38 34.42 47.02 -21.06
CA THR A 38 35.55 46.82 -20.17
C THR A 38 35.88 48.14 -19.49
N VAL A 39 36.13 48.14 -18.17
CA VAL A 39 36.96 49.16 -17.52
C VAL A 39 37.84 48.47 -16.49
N MET A 40 39.15 48.56 -16.71
CA MET A 40 40.20 48.24 -15.74
C MET A 40 40.45 49.48 -14.88
N PHE A 41 40.52 49.33 -13.55
CA PHE A 41 41.28 50.24 -12.70
C PHE A 41 41.93 49.45 -11.55
N SER A 42 43.23 49.70 -11.39
CA SER A 42 44.16 49.15 -10.41
C SER A 42 44.02 49.86 -9.06
N SER A 43 44.16 49.14 -7.95
CA SER A 43 45.07 49.49 -6.86
C SER A 43 44.99 48.48 -5.72
N ALA A 44 46.16 48.05 -5.26
CA ALA A 44 46.38 47.12 -4.18
C ALA A 44 46.24 47.81 -2.82
N VAL A 45 45.56 47.17 -1.86
CA VAL A 45 45.80 47.37 -0.42
C VAL A 45 45.69 46.01 0.28
N ASN A 46 46.80 45.57 0.84
CA ASN A 46 46.91 44.46 1.79
C ASN A 46 46.14 44.78 3.07
N ARG A 47 45.20 43.91 3.46
CA ARG A 47 44.85 43.70 4.88
C ARG A 47 44.62 42.22 5.15
N THR A 48 45.50 41.69 5.99
CA THR A 48 45.49 40.38 6.62
C THR A 48 44.31 40.26 7.58
N GLY A 49 43.48 39.23 7.40
CA GLY A 49 42.50 38.75 8.36
C GLY A 49 42.24 37.27 8.11
N PRO A 50 42.17 36.41 9.13
CA PRO A 50 42.04 34.97 8.94
C PRO A 50 40.65 34.64 8.40
N LEU A 51 40.60 34.09 7.18
CA LEU A 51 39.39 33.50 6.60
C LEU A 51 39.07 32.22 7.38
N THR A 52 37.97 32.26 8.12
CA THR A 52 37.31 31.09 8.66
C THR A 52 36.97 30.14 7.51
N THR A 53 37.49 28.92 7.57
CA THR A 53 37.16 27.85 6.64
C THR A 53 35.64 27.62 6.64
N PRO A 54 34.97 27.58 5.48
CA PRO A 54 33.60 27.10 5.46
C PRO A 54 33.64 25.60 5.78
N VAL A 55 33.15 25.23 6.96
CA VAL A 55 32.83 23.85 7.30
C VAL A 55 31.74 23.43 6.32
N ARG A 56 32.15 22.76 5.25
CA ARG A 56 31.25 22.06 4.34
C ARG A 56 30.62 20.95 5.17
N ALA A 57 29.45 21.23 5.74
CA ALA A 57 28.60 20.24 6.34
C ALA A 57 28.28 19.21 5.25
N GLN A 58 29.03 18.12 5.25
CA GLN A 58 28.61 16.90 4.60
C GLN A 58 27.34 16.49 5.33
N VAL A 59 26.19 16.82 4.75
CA VAL A 59 24.94 16.14 5.06
C VAL A 59 25.18 14.70 4.63
N LYS A 60 25.68 13.90 5.58
CA LYS A 60 25.68 12.46 5.51
C LYS A 60 24.21 12.10 5.39
N ARG A 61 23.74 11.96 4.15
CA ARG A 61 22.43 11.40 3.83
C ARG A 61 22.42 10.09 4.57
N LEU A 62 21.72 10.04 5.71
CA LEU A 62 21.47 8.81 6.43
C LEU A 62 20.83 7.90 5.38
N SER A 63 21.62 6.94 4.90
CA SER A 63 21.13 5.89 4.04
C SER A 63 19.97 5.27 4.80
N ARG A 64 18.74 5.47 4.29
CA ARG A 64 17.61 4.65 4.66
C ARG A 64 18.13 3.23 4.58
N LYS A 65 18.15 2.52 5.72
CA LYS A 65 18.58 1.13 5.81
C LYS A 65 17.83 0.40 4.70
N ASP A 66 18.51 0.04 3.63
CA ASP A 66 17.89 -0.39 2.38
C ASP A 66 16.89 -1.51 2.71
N ASP A 67 15.68 -1.42 2.15
CA ASP A 67 14.69 -2.49 2.29
C ASP A 67 15.29 -3.78 1.73
N GLU A 68 15.59 -4.71 2.63
CA GLU A 68 16.20 -5.99 2.33
C GLU A 68 15.43 -6.66 1.19
N ALA A 69 16.14 -6.99 0.11
CA ALA A 69 15.54 -7.64 -1.03
C ALA A 69 15.19 -9.09 -0.67
N ALA A 70 13.98 -9.52 -1.02
CA ALA A 70 13.53 -10.89 -0.89
C ALA A 70 14.42 -11.81 -1.73
N SER A 71 14.83 -12.92 -1.13
CA SER A 71 15.49 -14.05 -1.77
C SER A 71 14.46 -15.03 -2.34
N ALA A 72 14.91 -15.99 -3.14
CA ALA A 72 14.02 -17.02 -3.70
C ALA A 72 13.30 -17.84 -2.60
N SER A 73 13.94 -18.06 -1.44
CA SER A 73 13.31 -18.76 -0.32
C SER A 73 12.20 -17.96 0.36
N ASP A 74 12.26 -16.62 0.32
CA ASP A 74 11.20 -15.77 0.89
C ASP A 74 9.90 -15.79 0.04
N LEU A 75 9.96 -16.33 -1.18
CA LEU A 75 8.83 -16.49 -2.10
C LEU A 75 8.42 -17.97 -2.27
N GLN A 76 8.93 -18.88 -1.43
CA GLN A 76 8.49 -20.28 -1.44
C GLN A 76 7.15 -20.41 -0.73
N PHE A 77 6.18 -21.06 -1.38
CA PHE A 77 4.86 -21.29 -0.83
C PHE A 77 4.31 -22.65 -1.28
N GLU A 78 3.33 -23.14 -0.55
CA GLU A 78 2.60 -24.37 -0.87
C GLU A 78 1.13 -24.02 -1.09
N THR A 79 0.48 -24.72 -2.02
CA THR A 79 -0.96 -24.59 -2.26
C THR A 79 -1.73 -25.74 -1.59
N PRO A 80 -2.94 -25.48 -1.07
CA PRO A 80 -3.62 -24.19 -1.00
C PRO A 80 -3.02 -23.28 0.09
N LEU A 81 -2.95 -21.98 -0.20
CA LEU A 81 -2.57 -20.97 0.79
C LEU A 81 -3.59 -20.96 1.96
N LYS A 82 -3.13 -20.58 3.15
CA LYS A 82 -3.96 -20.49 4.36
C LYS A 82 -3.87 -19.10 4.95
N ILE A 83 -5.00 -18.59 5.40
CA ILE A 83 -5.03 -17.31 6.11
C ILE A 83 -4.37 -17.47 7.48
N VAL A 84 -3.43 -16.57 7.75
CA VAL A 84 -2.79 -16.36 9.05
C VAL A 84 -3.69 -15.46 9.87
N GLU A 85 -4.11 -15.95 11.03
CA GLU A 85 -4.97 -15.23 11.98
C GLU A 85 -4.14 -14.50 13.04
N TYR A 86 -4.65 -13.38 13.53
CA TYR A 86 -4.12 -12.72 14.73
C TYR A 86 -4.14 -13.68 15.94
N PRO A 87 -3.13 -13.64 16.82
CA PRO A 87 -1.97 -12.74 16.94
C PRO A 87 -0.66 -13.32 16.39
N ASP A 88 -0.71 -14.11 15.31
CA ASP A 88 0.50 -14.73 14.75
C ASP A 88 1.60 -13.67 14.44
N PRO A 89 2.85 -13.88 14.88
CA PRO A 89 3.92 -12.89 14.75
C PRO A 89 4.29 -12.58 13.29
N ILE A 90 3.95 -13.45 12.33
CA ILE A 90 4.13 -13.18 10.90
C ILE A 90 3.44 -11.88 10.49
N LEU A 91 2.28 -11.57 11.08
CA LEU A 91 1.50 -10.36 10.77
C LEU A 91 2.18 -9.06 11.25
N ARG A 92 3.20 -9.16 12.11
CA ARG A 92 4.01 -8.04 12.62
C ARG A 92 5.43 -8.01 12.07
N ALA A 93 5.88 -9.10 11.45
CA ALA A 93 7.23 -9.21 10.91
C ALA A 93 7.46 -8.24 9.74
N LYS A 94 8.72 -7.82 9.56
CA LYS A 94 9.10 -6.90 8.48
C LYS A 94 9.00 -7.60 7.12
N ASN A 95 8.34 -6.94 6.17
CA ASN A 95 8.15 -7.47 4.82
C ASN A 95 9.26 -7.02 3.86
N LYS A 96 9.92 -8.00 3.23
CA LYS A 96 11.04 -7.81 2.31
C LYS A 96 10.59 -7.31 0.94
N ARG A 97 11.46 -6.55 0.27
CA ARG A 97 11.17 -5.99 -1.05
C ARG A 97 11.36 -7.05 -2.15
N ILE A 98 10.37 -7.26 -3.00
CA ILE A 98 10.48 -8.22 -4.11
C ILE A 98 11.43 -7.67 -5.18
N GLY A 99 12.47 -8.44 -5.50
CA GLY A 99 13.48 -8.10 -6.52
C GLY A 99 13.39 -8.94 -7.80
N VAL A 100 12.78 -10.11 -7.73
CA VAL A 100 12.66 -11.08 -8.82
C VAL A 100 11.20 -11.17 -9.27
N PHE A 101 10.97 -11.10 -10.58
CA PHE A 101 9.65 -11.08 -11.20
C PHE A 101 9.59 -12.23 -12.21
N ASP A 102 9.34 -13.44 -11.69
CA ASP A 102 9.36 -14.70 -12.43
C ASP A 102 7.99 -15.40 -12.41
N GLU A 103 7.92 -16.62 -12.95
CA GLU A 103 6.69 -17.42 -12.94
C GLU A 103 6.25 -17.80 -11.52
N ASN A 104 7.18 -17.92 -10.56
CA ASN A 104 6.83 -18.22 -9.18
C ASN A 104 6.03 -17.07 -8.55
N LEU A 105 6.40 -15.81 -8.84
CA LEU A 105 5.64 -14.64 -8.39
C LEU A 105 4.23 -14.60 -9.01
N LYS A 106 4.07 -14.98 -10.28
CA LYS A 106 2.75 -15.08 -10.94
C LYS A 106 1.87 -16.13 -10.26
N ASN A 107 2.41 -17.33 -10.06
CA ASN A 107 1.69 -18.40 -9.38
C ASN A 107 1.26 -18.02 -7.96
N LEU A 108 2.09 -17.24 -7.25
CA LEU A 108 1.74 -16.72 -5.93
C LEU A 108 0.56 -15.76 -6.00
N VAL A 109 0.56 -14.84 -6.96
CA VAL A 109 -0.53 -13.89 -7.18
C VAL A 109 -1.84 -14.62 -7.46
N ASP A 110 -1.81 -15.60 -8.35
CA ASP A 110 -3.00 -16.40 -8.69
C ASP A 110 -3.53 -17.13 -7.44
N ALA A 111 -2.64 -17.80 -6.69
CA ALA A 111 -3.02 -18.48 -5.45
C ALA A 111 -3.55 -17.52 -4.36
N MET A 112 -3.06 -16.27 -4.32
CA MET A 112 -3.58 -15.24 -3.42
C MET A 112 -4.99 -14.80 -3.83
N PHE A 113 -5.27 -14.61 -5.11
CA PHE A 113 -6.62 -14.33 -5.59
C PHE A 113 -7.57 -15.50 -5.30
N ASP A 114 -7.14 -16.75 -5.54
CA ASP A 114 -7.95 -17.94 -5.24
C ASP A 114 -8.39 -17.98 -3.78
N VAL A 115 -7.49 -17.71 -2.84
CA VAL A 115 -7.83 -17.67 -1.41
C VAL A 115 -8.64 -16.45 -1.04
N MET A 116 -8.36 -15.28 -1.63
CA MET A 116 -9.15 -14.07 -1.42
C MET A 116 -10.61 -14.32 -1.80
N TYR A 117 -10.88 -14.89 -2.98
CA TYR A 117 -12.23 -15.21 -3.44
C TYR A 117 -12.88 -16.33 -2.63
N LYS A 118 -12.14 -17.39 -2.31
CA LYS A 118 -12.67 -18.49 -1.49
C LYS A 118 -13.10 -18.06 -0.09
N THR A 119 -12.58 -16.93 0.39
CA THR A 119 -12.87 -16.39 1.73
C THR A 119 -13.75 -15.14 1.68
N ASP A 120 -14.42 -14.89 0.55
CA ASP A 120 -15.29 -13.73 0.29
C ASP A 120 -14.58 -12.39 0.61
N GLY A 121 -13.27 -12.36 0.38
CA GLY A 121 -12.40 -11.20 0.61
C GLY A 121 -12.37 -10.26 -0.60
N ILE A 122 -12.11 -8.99 -0.33
CA ILE A 122 -11.94 -7.94 -1.37
C ILE A 122 -10.49 -7.47 -1.50
N GLY A 123 -9.59 -7.92 -0.61
CA GLY A 123 -8.18 -7.61 -0.57
C GLY A 123 -7.40 -8.63 0.25
N LEU A 124 -6.14 -8.86 -0.12
CA LEU A 124 -5.25 -9.79 0.57
C LEU A 124 -3.78 -9.37 0.38
N SER A 125 -3.02 -9.41 1.48
CA SER A 125 -1.58 -9.16 1.49
C SER A 125 -0.78 -10.44 1.78
N ALA A 126 0.44 -10.53 1.24
CA ALA A 126 1.28 -11.73 1.39
C ALA A 126 1.54 -12.16 2.85
N PRO A 127 1.67 -11.25 3.84
CA PRO A 127 1.84 -11.66 5.24
C PRO A 127 0.65 -12.47 5.78
N GLN A 128 -0.55 -12.21 5.27
CA GLN A 128 -1.76 -12.94 5.65
C GLN A 128 -1.78 -14.38 5.10
N VAL A 129 -0.88 -14.73 4.19
CA VAL A 129 -0.69 -16.10 3.69
C VAL A 129 0.66 -16.70 4.09
N GLY A 130 1.34 -16.11 5.09
CA GLY A 130 2.57 -16.64 5.65
C GLY A 130 3.86 -16.12 5.02
N LEU A 131 3.78 -15.17 4.07
CA LEU A 131 4.94 -14.70 3.31
C LEU A 131 5.26 -13.24 3.63
N ASN A 132 6.38 -13.00 4.29
CA ASN A 132 6.80 -11.64 4.65
C ASN A 132 7.49 -10.91 3.48
N VAL A 133 6.73 -10.63 2.42
CA VAL A 133 7.17 -9.89 1.23
C VAL A 133 6.17 -8.78 0.87
N GLN A 134 6.63 -7.76 0.16
CA GLN A 134 5.80 -6.61 -0.22
C GLN A 134 4.95 -6.90 -1.47
N LEU A 135 3.90 -7.69 -1.29
CA LEU A 135 2.93 -8.04 -2.33
C LEU A 135 1.50 -7.95 -1.76
N MET A 136 0.60 -7.35 -2.54
CA MET A 136 -0.83 -7.37 -2.26
C MET A 136 -1.63 -7.54 -3.56
N VAL A 137 -2.80 -8.14 -3.41
CA VAL A 137 -3.81 -8.29 -4.45
C VAL A 137 -5.14 -7.76 -3.91
N PHE A 138 -5.97 -7.16 -4.75
CA PHE A 138 -7.33 -6.82 -4.38
C PHE A 138 -8.24 -6.69 -5.60
N ASN A 139 -9.52 -6.98 -5.38
CA ASN A 139 -10.59 -6.73 -6.34
C ASN A 139 -11.79 -6.12 -5.58
N PRO A 140 -12.14 -4.84 -5.82
CA PRO A 140 -13.25 -4.19 -5.13
C PRO A 140 -14.62 -4.85 -5.32
N ALA A 141 -14.81 -5.66 -6.38
CA ALA A 141 -16.05 -6.39 -6.61
C ALA A 141 -16.15 -7.67 -5.75
N GLY A 142 -15.02 -8.24 -5.33
CA GLY A 142 -15.00 -9.43 -4.48
C GLY A 142 -15.34 -10.75 -5.20
N GLU A 143 -15.55 -10.73 -6.52
CA GLU A 143 -15.97 -11.91 -7.30
C GLU A 143 -15.04 -12.17 -8.50
N PRO A 144 -14.73 -13.44 -8.83
CA PRO A 144 -13.97 -13.78 -10.02
C PRO A 144 -14.69 -13.34 -11.31
N GLY A 145 -13.98 -12.69 -12.22
CA GLY A 145 -14.53 -12.24 -13.50
C GLY A 145 -15.41 -10.98 -13.43
N GLU A 146 -15.66 -10.44 -12.23
CA GLU A 146 -16.30 -9.15 -12.03
C GLU A 146 -15.29 -8.11 -11.51
N GLY A 147 -15.48 -6.84 -11.87
CA GLY A 147 -14.59 -5.78 -11.41
C GLY A 147 -13.20 -5.80 -12.06
N GLU A 148 -12.19 -5.41 -11.30
CA GLU A 148 -10.80 -5.29 -11.78
C GLU A 148 -9.87 -5.89 -10.71
N GLU A 149 -9.09 -6.89 -11.11
CA GLU A 149 -8.03 -7.47 -10.31
C GLU A 149 -6.79 -6.57 -10.34
N ILE A 150 -6.39 -6.07 -9.18
CA ILE A 150 -5.26 -5.16 -9.05
C ILE A 150 -4.17 -5.84 -8.23
N VAL A 151 -2.96 -5.88 -8.80
CA VAL A 151 -1.76 -6.44 -8.19
C VAL A 151 -0.76 -5.32 -7.96
N LEU A 152 -0.24 -5.21 -6.74
CA LEU A 152 0.75 -4.20 -6.39
C LEU A 152 1.96 -4.85 -5.74
N VAL A 153 3.09 -4.78 -6.42
CA VAL A 153 4.39 -5.23 -5.92
C VAL A 153 5.21 -4.04 -5.44
N ASN A 154 5.77 -4.13 -4.24
CA ASN A 154 6.52 -3.06 -3.57
C ASN A 154 5.80 -1.70 -3.61
N PRO A 155 4.50 -1.62 -3.22
CA PRO A 155 3.78 -0.37 -3.26
C PRO A 155 4.36 0.65 -2.30
N LYS A 156 4.17 1.93 -2.62
CA LYS A 156 4.54 3.04 -1.78
C LYS A 156 3.51 4.16 -1.90
N ILE A 157 3.08 4.69 -0.76
CA ILE A 157 2.18 5.84 -0.74
C ILE A 157 2.98 7.13 -0.88
N ASN A 158 2.68 7.88 -1.93
CA ASN A 158 3.28 9.18 -2.21
C ASN A 158 2.50 10.32 -1.59
N LYS A 159 1.17 10.19 -1.51
CA LYS A 159 0.30 11.23 -0.98
C LYS A 159 -0.99 10.63 -0.43
N TYR A 160 -1.44 11.17 0.69
CA TYR A 160 -2.79 10.97 1.23
C TYR A 160 -3.62 12.23 1.01
N SER A 161 -4.94 12.09 0.90
CA SER A 161 -5.84 13.25 1.00
C SER A 161 -6.02 13.71 2.44
N ASP A 162 -6.23 15.01 2.64
CA ASP A 162 -6.49 15.58 3.98
C ASP A 162 -7.86 15.21 4.54
N LYS A 163 -8.82 14.89 3.65
CA LYS A 163 -10.17 14.47 4.05
C LYS A 163 -10.15 13.05 4.61
N LEU A 164 -10.54 12.92 5.87
CA LEU A 164 -10.72 11.66 6.58
C LEU A 164 -12.18 11.20 6.51
N VAL A 165 -12.38 9.88 6.36
CA VAL A 165 -13.70 9.26 6.33
C VAL A 165 -13.71 8.00 7.23
N PRO A 166 -14.75 7.79 8.05
CA PRO A 166 -14.95 6.52 8.74
C PRO A 166 -15.44 5.46 7.75
N PHE A 167 -15.12 4.20 8.03
CA PHE A 167 -15.66 3.03 7.34
C PHE A 167 -15.57 1.83 8.27
N ASN A 168 -16.58 0.95 8.23
CA ASN A 168 -16.59 -0.28 9.00
C ASN A 168 -15.73 -1.33 8.28
N GLU A 169 -14.53 -1.60 8.80
CA GLU A 169 -13.56 -2.53 8.20
C GLU A 169 -13.70 -3.92 8.83
N GLY A 170 -13.56 -4.95 8.00
CA GLY A 170 -13.24 -6.31 8.42
C GLY A 170 -11.84 -6.71 7.92
N CYS A 171 -11.35 -7.85 8.40
CA CYS A 171 -10.06 -8.40 7.98
C CYS A 171 -10.10 -9.92 8.01
N LEU A 172 -9.58 -10.59 6.99
CA LEU A 172 -9.52 -12.07 6.94
C LEU A 172 -8.70 -12.66 8.08
N SER A 173 -7.70 -11.93 8.58
CA SER A 173 -6.90 -12.32 9.75
C SER A 173 -7.61 -12.14 11.10
N PHE A 174 -8.82 -11.58 11.10
CA PHE A 174 -9.66 -11.38 12.28
C PHE A 174 -11.09 -11.87 11.99
N PRO A 175 -11.30 -13.21 11.92
CA PRO A 175 -12.55 -13.77 11.42
C PRO A 175 -13.78 -13.25 12.19
N GLY A 176 -14.71 -12.64 11.46
CA GLY A 176 -15.99 -12.13 12.00
C GLY A 176 -15.89 -10.83 12.80
N ILE A 177 -14.71 -10.20 12.89
CA ILE A 177 -14.54 -8.93 13.62
C ILE A 177 -14.62 -7.77 12.64
N TYR A 178 -15.53 -6.84 12.93
CA TYR A 178 -15.72 -5.61 12.15
C TYR A 178 -15.74 -4.40 13.08
N ALA A 179 -15.04 -3.33 12.72
CA ALA A 179 -15.07 -2.10 13.50
C ALA A 179 -14.76 -0.85 12.65
N ASP A 180 -15.15 0.32 13.16
CA ASP A 180 -14.98 1.57 12.45
C ASP A 180 -13.52 2.06 12.49
N VAL A 181 -12.97 2.31 11.31
CA VAL A 181 -11.61 2.84 11.13
C VAL A 181 -11.65 4.11 10.28
N VAL A 182 -10.98 5.16 10.75
CA VAL A 182 -10.89 6.44 10.04
C VAL A 182 -9.62 6.48 9.18
N ARG A 183 -9.76 6.69 7.87
CA ARG A 183 -8.63 6.81 6.93
C ARG A 183 -8.84 7.97 5.94
N PRO A 184 -7.76 8.45 5.29
CA PRO A 184 -7.83 9.30 4.12
C PRO A 184 -8.76 8.74 3.04
N GLN A 185 -9.58 9.61 2.45
CA GLN A 185 -10.54 9.24 1.40
C GLN A 185 -9.87 8.76 0.11
N SER A 186 -8.64 9.21 -0.17
CA SER A 186 -7.89 8.89 -1.38
C SER A 186 -6.39 8.90 -1.16
N VAL A 187 -5.67 8.19 -2.01
CA VAL A 187 -4.21 8.05 -1.97
C VAL A 187 -3.62 8.05 -3.39
N LYS A 188 -2.37 8.50 -3.50
CA LYS A 188 -1.54 8.33 -4.70
C LYS A 188 -0.40 7.37 -4.39
N ILE A 189 -0.21 6.39 -5.26
CA ILE A 189 0.62 5.22 -5.02
C ILE A 189 1.61 5.08 -6.18
N ASP A 190 2.85 4.72 -5.88
CA ASP A 190 3.78 4.13 -6.85
C ASP A 190 3.95 2.65 -6.52
N ALA A 191 3.97 1.79 -7.53
CA ALA A 191 4.18 0.36 -7.37
C ALA A 191 4.88 -0.22 -8.60
N ARG A 192 5.06 -1.55 -8.57
CA ARG A 192 5.42 -2.34 -9.74
C ARG A 192 4.31 -3.34 -10.03
N ASP A 193 4.14 -3.66 -11.31
CA ASP A 193 3.27 -4.75 -11.73
C ASP A 193 3.99 -6.11 -11.61
N ILE A 194 3.30 -7.17 -12.02
CA ILE A 194 3.81 -8.54 -11.99
C ILE A 194 5.03 -8.78 -12.89
N THR A 195 5.27 -7.90 -13.88
CA THR A 195 6.45 -7.94 -14.76
C THR A 195 7.62 -7.12 -14.21
N GLY A 196 7.38 -6.36 -13.13
CA GLY A 196 8.33 -5.44 -12.53
C GLY A 196 8.32 -4.04 -13.12
N ALA A 197 7.45 -3.75 -14.09
CA ALA A 197 7.31 -2.42 -14.66
C ALA A 197 6.71 -1.46 -13.63
N LYS A 198 7.28 -0.26 -13.53
CA LYS A 198 6.84 0.76 -12.57
C LYS A 198 5.62 1.48 -13.08
N PHE A 199 4.66 1.75 -12.20
CA PHE A 199 3.52 2.59 -12.51
C PHE A 199 3.09 3.40 -11.28
N SER A 200 2.25 4.39 -11.52
CA SER A 200 1.61 5.21 -10.49
C SER A 200 0.10 5.18 -10.68
N ILE A 201 -0.64 5.10 -9.57
CA ILE A 201 -2.11 5.07 -9.58
C ILE A 201 -2.66 5.97 -8.47
N SER A 202 -3.81 6.60 -8.74
CA SER A 202 -4.56 7.35 -7.74
C SER A 202 -5.84 6.58 -7.43
N LEU A 203 -6.02 6.19 -6.17
CA LEU A 203 -7.22 5.47 -5.71
C LEU A 203 -8.08 6.39 -4.85
N SER A 204 -9.39 6.19 -4.90
CA SER A 204 -10.36 6.87 -4.03
C SER A 204 -11.48 5.90 -3.63
N ARG A 205 -12.30 6.29 -2.65
CA ARG A 205 -13.46 5.49 -2.19
C ARG A 205 -13.02 4.10 -1.71
N LEU A 206 -13.75 3.05 -2.08
CA LEU A 206 -13.51 1.67 -1.64
C LEU A 206 -12.12 1.14 -2.06
N PRO A 207 -11.64 1.29 -3.32
CA PRO A 207 -10.28 0.90 -3.68
C PRO A 207 -9.19 1.54 -2.80
N ALA A 208 -9.33 2.82 -2.44
CA ALA A 208 -8.38 3.48 -1.54
C ALA A 208 -8.46 2.95 -0.11
N ARG A 209 -9.66 2.54 0.35
CA ARG A 209 -9.87 1.93 1.66
C ARG A 209 -9.15 0.58 1.73
N ILE A 210 -9.44 -0.31 0.78
CA ILE A 210 -8.84 -1.65 0.70
C ILE A 210 -7.32 -1.52 0.61
N PHE A 211 -6.81 -0.72 -0.32
CA PHE A 211 -5.37 -0.54 -0.47
C PHE A 211 -4.70 -0.06 0.82
N GLN A 212 -5.27 0.92 1.54
CA GLN A 212 -4.65 1.40 2.79
C GLN A 212 -4.69 0.37 3.92
N HIS A 213 -5.65 -0.56 3.90
CA HIS A 213 -5.70 -1.69 4.82
C HIS A 213 -4.60 -2.70 4.48
N GLU A 214 -4.51 -3.14 3.22
CA GLU A 214 -3.46 -4.07 2.78
C GLU A 214 -2.06 -3.48 2.91
N TYR A 215 -1.91 -2.17 2.69
CA TYR A 215 -0.64 -1.48 2.88
C TYR A 215 -0.20 -1.48 4.35
N ASP A 216 -1.14 -1.40 5.28
CA ASP A 216 -0.82 -1.52 6.70
C ASP A 216 -0.29 -2.92 7.04
N HIS A 217 -0.84 -3.99 6.47
CA HIS A 217 -0.28 -5.34 6.61
C HIS A 217 1.16 -5.44 6.11
N LEU A 218 1.49 -4.79 4.98
CA LEU A 218 2.87 -4.73 4.49
C LEU A 218 3.82 -3.96 5.42
N GLU A 219 3.29 -3.11 6.30
CA GLU A 219 4.04 -2.37 7.32
C GLU A 219 3.98 -3.03 8.72
N GLY A 220 3.38 -4.23 8.83
CA GLY A 220 3.17 -4.91 10.12
C GLY A 220 2.19 -4.18 11.05
N VAL A 221 1.30 -3.37 10.48
CA VAL A 221 0.27 -2.60 11.17
C VAL A 221 -1.07 -3.31 10.96
N LEU A 222 -1.82 -3.52 12.03
CA LEU A 222 -3.12 -4.19 11.98
C LEU A 222 -4.24 -3.14 12.12
N PHE A 223 -5.40 -3.40 11.53
CA PHE A 223 -6.49 -2.43 11.47
C PHE A 223 -6.92 -1.89 12.85
N PHE A 224 -6.85 -2.72 13.90
CA PHE A 224 -7.18 -2.29 15.25
C PHE A 224 -6.21 -1.21 15.77
N ASP A 225 -4.95 -1.18 15.31
CA ASP A 225 -4.00 -0.12 15.64
C ASP A 225 -4.47 1.26 15.18
N ARG A 226 -5.36 1.32 14.17
CA ARG A 226 -5.91 2.55 13.60
C ARG A 226 -7.22 2.98 14.28
N MET A 227 -7.80 2.15 15.15
CA MET A 227 -9.04 2.46 15.87
C MET A 227 -8.81 3.48 16.98
N THR A 228 -9.87 4.23 17.30
CA THR A 228 -9.95 5.00 18.55
C THR A 228 -10.00 4.04 19.74
N ASP A 229 -9.66 4.52 20.94
CA ASP A 229 -9.68 3.66 22.12
C ASP A 229 -11.10 3.13 22.41
N GLN A 230 -12.13 3.95 22.19
CA GLN A 230 -13.53 3.55 22.34
C GLN A 230 -13.94 2.40 21.39
N VAL A 231 -13.53 2.47 20.12
CA VAL A 231 -13.84 1.41 19.13
C VAL A 231 -12.99 0.17 19.40
N LEU A 232 -11.76 0.33 19.88
CA LEU A 232 -10.94 -0.82 20.28
C LEU A 232 -11.58 -1.56 21.47
N ASP A 233 -12.05 -0.83 22.47
CA ASP A 233 -12.68 -1.40 23.65
C ASP A 233 -13.93 -2.22 23.30
N SER A 234 -14.66 -1.85 22.23
CA SER A 234 -15.84 -2.61 21.79
C SER A 234 -15.52 -3.96 21.14
N ILE A 235 -14.28 -4.19 20.68
CA ILE A 235 -13.85 -5.47 20.08
C ILE A 235 -12.80 -6.21 20.93
N ARG A 236 -12.54 -5.74 22.15
CA ARG A 236 -11.43 -6.22 22.99
C ARG A 236 -11.58 -7.69 23.36
N GLN A 237 -12.80 -8.13 23.66
CA GLN A 237 -13.07 -9.52 24.07
C GLN A 237 -12.86 -10.49 22.91
N GLU A 238 -13.20 -10.08 21.70
CA GLU A 238 -13.00 -10.85 20.47
C GLU A 238 -11.51 -11.00 20.15
N LEU A 239 -10.71 -9.94 20.37
CA LEU A 239 -9.26 -10.01 20.24
C LEU A 239 -8.62 -10.94 21.30
N GLU A 240 -9.05 -10.84 22.56
CA GLU A 240 -8.59 -11.74 23.63
C GLU A 240 -8.95 -13.21 23.34
N ALA A 241 -10.09 -13.47 22.71
CA ALA A 241 -10.48 -14.82 22.27
C ALA A 241 -9.54 -15.37 21.19
N LEU A 242 -9.11 -14.53 20.24
CA LEU A 242 -8.11 -14.92 19.23
C LEU A 242 -6.73 -15.17 19.86
N GLU A 243 -6.30 -14.34 20.81
CA GLU A 243 -5.06 -14.55 21.57
C GLU A 243 -5.06 -15.90 22.27
N LYS A 244 -6.15 -16.22 22.99
CA LYS A 244 -6.31 -17.49 23.68
C LYS A 244 -6.34 -18.68 22.70
N LYS A 245 -7.07 -18.54 21.58
CA LYS A 245 -7.13 -19.57 20.52
C LYS A 245 -5.73 -19.88 19.97
N TYR A 246 -4.89 -18.87 19.81
CA TYR A 246 -3.49 -19.04 19.39
C TYR A 246 -2.66 -19.77 20.45
N GLU A 247 -2.79 -19.41 21.72
CA GLU A 247 -2.09 -20.08 22.82
C GLU A 247 -2.50 -21.57 22.91
N GLU A 248 -3.79 -21.86 22.79
CA GLU A 248 -4.33 -23.23 22.80
C GLU A 248 -3.86 -24.04 21.57
N LYS A 249 -3.80 -23.41 20.38
CA LYS A 249 -3.39 -24.07 19.13
C LYS A 249 -1.89 -24.35 19.06
N THR A 250 -1.06 -23.42 19.56
CA THR A 250 0.41 -23.48 19.39
C THR A 250 1.14 -23.98 20.64
N GLY A 251 0.53 -23.89 21.82
CA GLY A 251 1.18 -24.11 23.10
C GLY A 251 2.19 -23.02 23.48
N LEU A 252 2.27 -21.94 22.72
CA LEU A 252 3.15 -20.79 22.97
C LEU A 252 2.33 -19.61 23.51
N PRO A 253 2.91 -18.75 24.37
CA PRO A 253 2.22 -17.54 24.79
C PRO A 253 1.96 -16.60 23.60
N SER A 254 0.87 -15.84 23.65
CA SER A 254 0.57 -14.84 22.63
C SER A 254 1.71 -13.80 22.57
N PRO A 255 2.29 -13.53 21.38
CA PRO A 255 3.42 -12.62 21.25
C PRO A 255 3.03 -11.15 21.48
N GLU A 256 1.75 -10.81 21.29
CA GLU A 256 1.18 -9.51 21.63
C GLU A 256 -0.15 -9.68 22.37
N ARG A 257 -0.51 -8.68 23.18
CA ARG A 257 -1.78 -8.66 23.90
C ARG A 257 -2.45 -7.31 23.75
N VAL A 258 -3.73 -7.30 23.41
CA VAL A 258 -4.53 -6.07 23.28
C VAL A 258 -4.56 -5.26 24.59
N GLN A 259 -4.42 -5.94 25.74
CA GLN A 259 -4.33 -5.33 27.07
C GLN A 259 -3.08 -4.48 27.27
N ALA A 260 -1.96 -4.84 26.61
CA ALA A 260 -0.69 -4.12 26.74
C ALA A 260 -0.66 -2.82 25.92
N ARG A 261 -1.65 -2.58 25.06
CA ARG A 261 -1.71 -1.38 24.24
C ARG A 261 -1.93 -0.14 25.09
N GLN A 262 -0.99 0.79 25.02
CA GLN A 262 -1.18 2.12 25.62
C GLN A 262 -2.15 2.96 24.77
N PRO A 263 -3.02 3.76 25.41
CA PRO A 263 -3.90 4.71 24.72
C PRO A 263 -3.09 5.61 23.80
N LYS A 264 -3.54 5.78 22.55
CA LYS A 264 -2.85 6.71 21.65
C LYS A 264 -3.16 8.14 22.08
N LYS A 265 -2.14 8.95 22.35
CA LYS A 265 -2.32 10.41 22.41
C LYS A 265 -2.92 10.86 21.07
N ALA A 266 -4.03 11.60 21.13
CA ALA A 266 -4.72 12.11 19.95
C ALA A 266 -3.71 12.85 19.03
N GLY A 267 -3.52 12.37 17.78
CA GLY A 267 -2.75 13.10 16.77
C GLY A 267 -1.72 12.35 15.91
N VAL A 268 -1.57 11.02 16.02
CA VAL A 268 -0.71 10.26 15.07
C VAL A 268 -1.41 10.13 13.72
N GLY A 269 -1.30 11.19 12.91
CA GLY A 269 -1.89 11.27 11.57
C GLY A 269 -1.18 10.38 10.54
N PHE A 270 -1.86 10.12 9.42
CA PHE A 270 -1.29 9.43 8.26
C PHE A 270 -0.07 10.18 7.71
N GLY A 271 1.01 9.46 7.37
CA GLY A 271 2.22 10.05 6.79
C GLY A 271 3.22 10.70 7.76
N LYS A 272 3.00 10.60 9.08
CA LYS A 272 3.97 11.03 10.11
C LYS A 272 4.67 9.80 10.73
N ARG A 273 5.62 9.20 10.01
CA ARG A 273 6.68 8.36 10.58
C ARG A 273 8.01 8.77 9.99
#